data_AF-G0NTQ5-F1
#
_entry.id   AF-G0NTQ5-F1
#
_cell.length_a   1.000
_cell.length_b   1.000
_cell.length_c   1.000
_cell.angle_alpha   90.00
_cell.angle_beta   90.00
_cell.angle_gamma   90.00
#
_symmetry.space_group_name_H-M   'P 1'
#
loop_
_entity.id
_entity.type
_entity.pdbx_description
1 polymer ?
#
loop_
_entity_poly.entity_id
_entity_poly.type
_entity_poly.pdbx_seq_one_letter_code
_entity_poly.pdbx_strand_id
1 'polypeptide(L)'
;MRENNPKIYVETLGYCHVDSEFNATPGLLPKRLNDNKRFFENPNLRVPFINLDIPLPEMVNNKENNLKSLLDYIRQKGWPNGIQPDFVTHKQLLQKLASTYEEMEIYVVKMNGVVFMYKNNAVEPRLANFLWVFRHHLTKETENEPIETDGTVRKGVFNASIDMGSGGKRENILYSGKIDLIDDNYRHNDVKVVAGAGIVFWEAKSILFYWQSFFGNSTHILLGIRTGNYPKDRRTWPPKSLPPLSVFKVQKMSLTKLYKGAEAHLSKLPYKKQMNDGYEDIRGFLSIIREHVKNDGDGFVFSRNEGGGEWTIRRDEEAVADFKNEIFRNIPI
;
A
#
# COMPACT_ATOMS: atom_id res chain seq x y z
N MET A 1 25.05 9.59 -23.55
CA MET A 1 24.16 8.53 -23.01
C MET A 1 22.94 9.23 -22.44
N ARG A 2 21.72 8.99 -22.94
CA ARG A 2 20.51 9.50 -22.27
C ARG A 2 20.34 8.65 -21.01
N GLU A 3 20.46 9.25 -19.84
CA GLU A 3 20.05 8.59 -18.59
C GLU A 3 18.61 8.12 -18.75
N ASN A 4 18.36 6.82 -18.55
CA ASN A 4 17.01 6.28 -18.53
C ASN A 4 16.30 6.83 -17.29
N ASN A 5 15.67 7.98 -17.43
CA ASN A 5 14.87 8.61 -16.39
C ASN A 5 13.66 7.70 -16.08
N PRO A 6 13.51 7.15 -14.87
CA PRO A 6 12.36 6.34 -14.52
C PRO A 6 11.03 7.12 -14.64
N LYS A 7 10.01 6.37 -15.06
CA LYS A 7 8.64 6.84 -15.21
C LYS A 7 8.04 7.36 -13.91
N ILE A 8 8.40 6.77 -12.77
CA ILE A 8 7.96 7.20 -11.43
C ILE A 8 9.16 7.20 -10.49
N TYR A 9 9.35 8.31 -9.77
CA TYR A 9 10.24 8.39 -8.62
C TYR A 9 9.39 8.41 -7.34
N VAL A 10 9.83 7.67 -6.32
CA VAL A 10 9.19 7.68 -5.00
C VAL A 10 10.24 8.06 -3.97
N GLU A 11 9.90 9.00 -3.11
CA GLU A 11 10.72 9.40 -1.96
C GLU A 11 9.90 9.35 -0.67
N THR A 12 10.58 9.14 0.45
CA THR A 12 9.98 9.22 1.78
C THR A 12 10.29 10.58 2.38
N LEU A 13 9.24 11.35 2.68
CA LEU A 13 9.33 12.71 3.19
C LEU A 13 9.24 12.77 4.72
N GLY A 14 8.63 11.75 5.33
CA GLY A 14 8.46 11.70 6.78
C GLY A 14 7.66 10.49 7.25
N TYR A 15 7.38 10.47 8.54
CA TYR A 15 6.67 9.40 9.21
C TYR A 15 5.66 9.94 10.20
N CYS A 16 4.63 9.16 10.48
CA CYS A 16 3.71 9.41 11.59
C CYS A 16 3.14 8.11 12.15
N HIS A 17 2.74 8.16 13.42
CA HIS A 17 1.81 7.18 13.99
C HIS A 17 0.41 7.77 13.96
N VAL A 18 -0.57 6.95 13.62
CA VAL A 18 -1.97 7.35 13.49
C VAL A 18 -2.80 6.51 14.45
N ASP A 19 -3.54 7.18 15.33
CA ASP A 19 -4.41 6.52 16.31
C ASP A 19 -5.76 6.07 15.71
N SER A 20 -6.66 5.57 16.56
CA SER A 20 -8.03 5.16 16.20
C SER A 20 -8.96 6.29 15.75
N GLU A 21 -8.61 7.53 16.05
CA GLU A 21 -9.38 8.71 15.68
C GLU A 21 -8.81 9.42 14.44
N PHE A 22 -7.77 8.83 13.84
CA PHE A 22 -7.01 9.36 12.71
C PHE A 22 -6.15 10.58 13.03
N ASN A 23 -5.87 10.86 14.30
CA ASN A 23 -4.88 11.88 14.66
C ASN A 23 -3.48 11.36 14.34
N ALA A 24 -2.69 12.16 13.65
CA ALA A 24 -1.32 11.88 13.30
C ALA A 24 -0.38 12.47 14.36
N THR A 25 0.58 11.66 14.81
CA THR A 25 1.74 12.12 15.58
C THR A 25 2.98 12.07 14.67
N PRO A 26 3.46 13.21 14.15
CA PRO A 26 4.59 13.26 13.21
C PRO A 26 5.93 12.85 13.82
N GLY A 27 6.84 12.36 12.99
CA GLY A 27 8.23 12.07 13.34
C GLY A 27 8.48 10.69 13.97
N LEU A 28 7.43 9.91 14.22
CA LEU A 28 7.55 8.59 14.83
C LEU A 28 7.80 7.49 13.78
N LEU A 29 8.90 6.75 13.96
CA LEU A 29 9.34 5.71 13.03
C LEU A 29 8.49 4.43 13.12
N PRO A 30 8.40 3.64 12.03
CA PRO A 30 7.86 2.29 12.10
C PRO A 30 8.70 1.36 12.99
N LYS A 31 8.12 0.22 13.43
CA LYS A 31 8.88 -0.78 14.18
C LYS A 31 10.04 -1.34 13.34
N ARG A 32 11.14 -1.66 14.02
CA ARG A 32 12.33 -2.26 13.40
C ARG A 32 12.17 -3.77 13.28
N LEU A 33 12.76 -4.33 12.24
CA LEU A 33 12.94 -5.78 12.11
C LEU A 33 13.89 -6.27 13.21
N ASN A 34 13.43 -7.22 14.00
CA ASN A 34 14.23 -7.84 15.06
C ASN A 34 15.20 -8.89 14.50
N ASP A 35 15.89 -9.61 15.40
CA ASP A 35 16.91 -10.60 15.06
C ASP A 35 16.39 -11.79 14.23
N ASN A 36 15.08 -11.94 14.05
CA ASN A 36 14.50 -12.90 13.11
C ASN A 36 14.85 -12.60 11.65
N LYS A 37 15.47 -11.44 11.34
CA LYS A 37 16.13 -11.17 10.04
C LYS A 37 17.10 -12.28 9.62
N ARG A 38 17.72 -12.98 10.57
CA ARG A 38 18.64 -14.10 10.31
C ARG A 38 18.04 -15.20 9.44
N PHE A 39 16.73 -15.45 9.55
CA PHE A 39 16.04 -16.47 8.76
C PHE A 39 15.88 -16.08 7.28
N PHE A 40 16.01 -14.78 6.98
CA PHE A 40 15.98 -14.25 5.62
C PHE A 40 17.37 -14.10 5.02
N GLU A 41 18.39 -13.95 5.86
CA GLU A 41 19.79 -13.74 5.48
C GLU A 41 20.54 -15.07 5.30
N ASN A 42 20.18 -16.09 6.08
CA ASN A 42 20.77 -17.42 5.97
C ASN A 42 19.70 -18.47 5.60
N PRO A 43 19.63 -18.90 4.33
CA PRO A 43 18.64 -19.88 3.87
C PRO A 43 18.83 -21.28 4.45
N ASN A 44 19.98 -21.57 5.07
CA ASN A 44 20.25 -22.86 5.72
C ASN A 44 19.67 -22.93 7.14
N LEU A 45 19.28 -21.79 7.73
CA LEU A 45 18.63 -21.80 9.03
C LEU A 45 17.20 -22.32 8.91
N ARG A 46 16.89 -23.32 9.73
CA ARG A 46 15.52 -23.82 9.85
C ARG A 46 14.66 -22.74 10.52
N VAL A 47 13.63 -22.30 9.81
CA VAL A 47 12.62 -21.40 10.37
C VAL A 47 11.82 -22.18 11.43
N PRO A 48 11.67 -21.65 12.66
CA PRO A 48 10.75 -22.24 13.62
C PRO A 48 9.33 -22.17 13.07
N PHE A 49 8.47 -23.14 13.37
CA PHE A 49 7.07 -23.04 12.98
C PHE A 49 6.42 -21.89 13.74
N ILE A 50 6.00 -20.85 13.02
CA ILE A 50 5.31 -19.70 13.62
C ILE A 50 3.82 -20.00 13.54
N ASN A 51 3.20 -20.32 14.67
CA ASN A 51 1.76 -20.52 14.74
C ASN A 51 1.06 -19.18 14.44
N LEU A 52 0.23 -19.16 13.40
CA LEU A 52 -0.55 -17.97 13.03
C LEU A 52 -2.01 -18.07 13.51
N ASP A 53 -2.41 -19.25 14.00
CA ASP A 53 -3.72 -19.51 14.58
C ASP A 53 -3.67 -19.26 16.09
N ILE A 54 -3.53 -17.98 16.42
CA ILE A 54 -3.65 -17.50 17.79
C ILE A 54 -4.91 -16.64 17.90
N PRO A 55 -5.71 -16.80 18.97
CA PRO A 55 -6.83 -15.91 19.24
C PRO A 55 -6.30 -14.49 19.37
N LEU A 56 -6.82 -13.59 18.53
CA LEU A 56 -6.62 -12.17 18.68
C LEU A 56 -7.92 -11.57 19.22
N PRO A 57 -7.85 -10.55 20.07
CA PRO A 57 -9.05 -9.79 20.41
C PRO A 57 -9.62 -9.14 19.14
N GLU A 58 -10.79 -8.52 19.26
CA GLU A 58 -11.27 -7.67 18.19
C GLU A 58 -10.25 -6.56 17.95
N MET A 59 -9.79 -6.48 16.71
CA MET A 59 -8.72 -5.59 16.35
C MET A 59 -9.31 -4.36 15.68
N VAL A 60 -8.96 -3.20 16.22
CA VAL A 60 -9.41 -1.91 15.69
C VAL A 60 -8.91 -1.78 14.25
N ASN A 61 -9.85 -1.86 13.30
CA ASN A 61 -9.55 -1.68 11.90
C ASN A 61 -9.79 -0.22 11.50
N ASN A 62 -8.73 0.58 11.62
CA ASN A 62 -8.73 1.97 11.19
C ASN A 62 -8.80 2.07 9.66
N LYS A 63 -10.02 1.95 9.13
CA LYS A 63 -10.36 2.26 7.73
C LYS A 63 -10.35 3.77 7.57
N GLU A 64 -9.19 4.32 7.27
CA GLU A 64 -9.10 5.75 6.99
C GLU A 64 -9.82 6.08 5.68
N ASN A 65 -10.92 6.81 5.81
CA ASN A 65 -11.60 7.46 4.69
C ASN A 65 -11.20 8.96 4.67
N ASN A 66 -11.31 9.59 3.51
CA ASN A 66 -11.23 11.05 3.36
C ASN A 66 -9.89 11.69 3.77
N LEU A 67 -8.78 10.94 3.71
CA LEU A 67 -7.43 11.48 3.95
C LEU A 67 -7.16 12.07 5.35
N LYS A 68 -8.04 11.85 6.34
CA LYS A 68 -8.00 12.52 7.65
C LYS A 68 -6.63 12.60 8.31
N SER A 69 -5.92 11.48 8.41
CA SER A 69 -4.61 11.45 9.09
C SER A 69 -3.49 12.12 8.28
N LEU A 70 -3.57 12.09 6.95
CA LEU A 70 -2.62 12.84 6.12
C LEU A 70 -2.92 14.34 6.18
N LEU A 71 -4.20 14.71 6.18
CA LEU A 71 -4.63 16.10 6.34
C LEU A 71 -4.21 16.66 7.70
N ASP A 72 -4.40 15.91 8.78
CA ASP A 72 -3.92 16.28 10.11
C ASP A 72 -2.38 16.39 10.17
N TYR A 73 -1.65 15.48 9.53
CA TYR A 73 -0.20 15.60 9.38
C TYR A 73 0.20 16.90 8.68
N ILE A 74 -0.44 17.24 7.56
CA ILE A 74 -0.18 18.47 6.81
C ILE A 74 -0.54 19.69 7.65
N ARG A 75 -1.65 19.67 8.39
CA ARG A 75 -2.04 20.75 9.30
C ARG A 75 -0.95 21.06 10.33
N GLN A 76 -0.34 20.02 10.90
CA GLN A 76 0.69 20.15 11.93
C GLN A 76 2.07 20.52 11.39
N LYS A 77 2.44 20.03 10.20
CA LYS A 77 3.81 20.15 9.65
C LYS A 77 3.92 21.13 8.48
N GLY A 78 2.81 21.59 7.94
CA GLY A 78 2.74 22.27 6.65
C GLY A 78 3.02 21.33 5.48
N TRP A 79 3.16 21.91 4.29
CA TRP A 79 3.62 21.18 3.11
C TRP A 79 5.06 20.71 3.32
N PRO A 80 5.37 19.41 3.08
CA PRO A 80 6.74 18.93 3.16
C PRO A 80 7.68 19.77 2.30
N ASN A 81 8.81 20.17 2.87
CA ASN A 81 9.81 21.06 2.24
C ASN A 81 9.26 22.42 1.78
N GLY A 82 8.06 22.84 2.22
CA GLY A 82 7.40 24.05 1.77
C GLY A 82 6.89 24.00 0.32
N ILE A 83 6.89 22.81 -0.31
CA ILE A 83 6.49 22.64 -1.71
C ILE A 83 5.09 22.07 -1.76
N GLN A 84 4.19 22.83 -2.37
CA GLN A 84 2.82 22.39 -2.62
C GLN A 84 2.79 21.30 -3.70
N PRO A 85 2.12 20.16 -3.45
CA PRO A 85 1.99 19.09 -4.44
C PRO A 85 0.91 19.40 -5.48
N ASP A 86 0.94 18.69 -6.61
CA ASP A 86 -0.13 18.72 -7.61
C ASP A 86 -1.36 17.93 -7.15
N PHE A 87 -1.10 16.76 -6.55
CA PHE A 87 -2.12 15.84 -6.06
C PHE A 87 -1.85 15.40 -4.62
N VAL A 88 -2.93 15.12 -3.88
CA VAL A 88 -2.87 14.52 -2.53
C VAL A 88 -3.77 13.30 -2.47
N THR A 89 -3.25 12.18 -1.99
CA THR A 89 -4.02 10.92 -1.89
C THR A 89 -3.50 9.94 -0.84
N HIS A 90 -3.99 8.70 -0.86
CA HIS A 90 -3.45 7.56 -0.12
C HIS A 90 -2.73 6.58 -1.02
N LYS A 91 -1.70 5.93 -0.46
CA LYS A 91 -0.93 4.86 -1.12
C LYS A 91 -1.82 3.78 -1.73
N GLN A 92 -2.91 3.43 -1.05
CA GLN A 92 -3.82 2.38 -1.49
C GLN A 92 -4.49 2.74 -2.82
N LEU A 93 -4.85 4.00 -3.06
CA LEU A 93 -5.46 4.39 -4.34
C LEU A 93 -4.46 4.21 -5.50
N LEU A 94 -3.23 4.71 -5.35
CA LEU A 94 -2.17 4.55 -6.35
C LEU A 94 -1.88 3.07 -6.64
N GLN A 95 -1.76 2.26 -5.59
CA GLN A 95 -1.60 0.82 -5.70
C GLN A 95 -2.75 0.18 -6.48
N LYS A 96 -3.99 0.56 -6.20
CA LYS A 96 -5.18 -0.02 -6.83
C LYS A 96 -5.29 0.36 -8.30
N LEU A 97 -5.09 1.65 -8.63
CA LEU A 97 -5.01 2.11 -10.01
C LEU A 97 -3.97 1.30 -10.80
N ALA A 98 -2.80 1.06 -10.21
CA ALA A 98 -1.69 0.39 -10.87
C ALA A 98 -1.80 -1.15 -10.96
N SER A 99 -2.64 -1.80 -10.14
CA SER A 99 -2.61 -3.27 -10.00
C SER A 99 -3.92 -4.00 -10.24
N THR A 100 -5.06 -3.30 -10.29
CA THR A 100 -6.34 -3.95 -10.53
C THR A 100 -7.23 -3.16 -11.50
N TYR A 101 -8.20 -3.86 -12.07
CA TYR A 101 -9.35 -3.30 -12.79
C TYR A 101 -10.64 -3.56 -11.99
N GLU A 102 -10.55 -3.45 -10.66
CA GLU A 102 -11.74 -3.54 -9.82
C GLU A 102 -12.63 -2.31 -9.98
N GLU A 103 -13.89 -2.46 -9.60
CA GLU A 103 -14.83 -1.36 -9.46
C GLU A 103 -14.29 -0.31 -8.48
N MET A 104 -14.31 0.96 -8.90
CA MET A 104 -13.82 2.07 -8.11
C MET A 104 -14.77 3.25 -8.21
N GLU A 105 -15.00 3.88 -7.08
CA GLU A 105 -15.54 5.23 -6.98
C GLU A 105 -14.50 6.09 -6.27
N ILE A 106 -14.09 7.19 -6.90
CA ILE A 106 -13.04 8.09 -6.43
C ILE A 106 -13.63 9.48 -6.35
N TYR A 107 -13.54 10.08 -5.17
CA TYR A 107 -13.94 11.47 -4.95
C TYR A 107 -12.73 12.35 -5.20
N VAL A 108 -12.93 13.40 -5.99
CA VAL A 108 -11.88 14.33 -6.41
C VAL A 108 -12.34 15.75 -6.13
N VAL A 109 -11.53 16.49 -5.37
CA VAL A 109 -11.78 17.88 -5.00
C VAL A 109 -10.55 18.71 -5.29
N LYS A 110 -10.70 19.85 -5.94
CA LYS A 110 -9.60 20.81 -6.08
C LYS A 110 -9.76 21.98 -5.10
N MET A 111 -8.71 22.29 -4.36
CA MET A 111 -8.70 23.38 -3.39
C MET A 111 -7.29 23.99 -3.31
N ASN A 112 -7.22 25.32 -3.35
CA ASN A 112 -5.99 26.11 -3.33
C ASN A 112 -4.95 25.62 -4.35
N GLY A 113 -5.37 25.27 -5.56
CA GLY A 113 -4.50 24.74 -6.61
C GLY A 113 -4.13 23.26 -6.50
N VAL A 114 -4.39 22.59 -5.36
CA VAL A 114 -4.09 21.16 -5.14
C VAL A 114 -5.31 20.29 -5.44
N VAL A 115 -5.10 19.14 -6.05
CA VAL A 115 -6.15 18.14 -6.27
C VAL A 115 -6.08 17.03 -5.23
N PHE A 116 -7.11 16.90 -4.41
CA PHE A 116 -7.26 15.85 -3.41
C PHE A 116 -8.12 14.71 -3.97
N MET A 117 -7.69 13.48 -3.76
CA MET A 117 -8.42 12.30 -4.24
C MET A 117 -8.36 11.13 -3.26
N TYR A 118 -9.50 10.47 -3.04
CA TYR A 118 -9.56 9.22 -2.28
C TYR A 118 -10.60 8.26 -2.85
N LYS A 119 -10.37 6.96 -2.63
CA LYS A 119 -11.30 5.90 -3.02
C LYS A 119 -12.44 5.82 -2.00
N ASN A 120 -13.68 6.01 -2.43
CA ASN A 120 -14.86 6.03 -1.57
C ASN A 120 -15.50 4.65 -1.38
N ASN A 121 -15.50 3.79 -2.41
CA ASN A 121 -16.13 2.48 -2.30
C ASN A 121 -15.23 1.47 -1.53
N ALA A 122 -15.71 1.07 -0.34
CA ALA A 122 -15.03 0.12 0.50
C ALA A 122 -15.27 -1.32 0.01
N VAL A 123 -14.19 -2.11 -0.10
CA VAL A 123 -14.30 -3.57 -0.05
C VAL A 123 -13.90 -3.97 1.35
N GLU A 124 -14.74 -4.69 2.08
CA GLU A 124 -14.35 -5.27 3.36
C GLU A 124 -13.16 -6.22 3.13
N PRO A 125 -11.97 -5.91 3.68
CA PRO A 125 -10.92 -6.88 3.64
C PRO A 125 -11.33 -8.02 4.58
N ARG A 126 -11.48 -9.24 4.04
CA ARG A 126 -11.43 -10.44 4.87
C ARG A 126 -10.03 -10.51 5.48
N LEU A 127 -9.88 -9.99 6.69
CA LEU A 127 -8.61 -10.02 7.39
C LEU A 127 -8.34 -11.47 7.79
N ALA A 128 -7.24 -12.00 7.27
CA ALA A 128 -6.61 -13.15 7.89
C ALA A 128 -5.64 -12.61 8.95
N ASN A 129 -5.95 -12.89 10.22
CA ASN A 129 -5.15 -12.53 11.41
C ASN A 129 -3.65 -12.84 11.27
N PHE A 130 -3.31 -13.78 10.40
CA PHE A 130 -1.97 -14.23 10.06
C PHE A 130 -0.95 -13.11 9.82
N LEU A 131 -1.32 -12.02 9.13
CA LEU A 131 -0.35 -10.96 8.84
C LEU A 131 0.04 -10.19 10.10
N TRP A 132 -0.88 -10.01 11.05
CA TRP A 132 -0.59 -9.33 12.31
C TRP A 132 0.33 -10.16 13.19
N VAL A 133 0.02 -11.45 13.34
CA VAL A 133 0.86 -12.39 14.10
C VAL A 133 2.27 -12.46 13.52
N PHE A 134 2.38 -12.61 12.19
CA PHE A 134 3.68 -12.71 11.54
C PHE A 134 4.46 -11.40 11.63
N ARG A 135 3.82 -10.24 11.43
CA ARG A 135 4.49 -8.94 11.58
C ARG A 135 5.00 -8.75 13.00
N HIS A 136 4.16 -9.04 14.01
CA HIS A 136 4.54 -8.96 15.42
C HIS A 136 5.74 -9.84 15.73
N HIS A 137 5.75 -11.08 15.24
CA HIS A 137 6.90 -11.98 15.40
C HIS A 137 8.21 -11.38 14.86
N LEU A 138 8.14 -10.61 13.77
CA LEU A 138 9.29 -9.95 13.15
C LEU A 138 9.67 -8.61 13.81
N THR A 139 8.82 -8.03 14.65
CA THR A 139 9.04 -6.67 15.18
C THR A 139 9.04 -6.57 16.70
N LYS A 140 8.66 -7.64 17.42
CA LYS A 140 8.69 -7.63 18.89
C LYS A 140 10.10 -7.43 19.42
N GLU A 141 10.24 -6.58 20.42
CA GLU A 141 11.47 -6.24 21.13
C GLU A 141 11.76 -7.23 22.26
N THR A 142 10.70 -7.79 22.87
CA THR A 142 10.82 -8.80 23.93
C THR A 142 10.01 -10.04 23.59
N GLU A 143 10.35 -11.17 24.21
CA GLU A 143 9.67 -12.44 23.95
C GLU A 143 8.17 -12.37 24.27
N ASN A 144 7.83 -11.68 25.36
CA ASN A 144 6.49 -11.56 25.94
C ASN A 144 5.74 -10.28 25.54
N GLU A 145 6.27 -9.51 24.57
CA GLU A 145 5.56 -8.32 24.09
C GLU A 145 4.19 -8.73 23.50
N PRO A 146 3.08 -8.14 23.97
CA PRO A 146 1.77 -8.41 23.42
C PRO A 146 1.64 -7.84 22.01
N ILE A 147 0.77 -8.43 21.21
CA ILE A 147 0.38 -7.84 19.91
C ILE A 147 -0.35 -6.53 20.20
N GLU A 148 -0.01 -5.47 19.48
CA GLU A 148 -0.69 -4.19 19.60
C GLU A 148 -2.09 -4.25 19.00
N THR A 149 -3.07 -3.80 19.78
CA THR A 149 -4.51 -3.86 19.47
C THR A 149 -5.20 -2.50 19.57
N ASP A 150 -4.45 -1.46 19.90
CA ASP A 150 -4.90 -0.07 20.11
C ASP A 150 -5.34 0.64 18.82
N GLY A 151 -5.13 -0.01 17.68
CA GLY A 151 -5.42 0.54 16.36
C GLY A 151 -4.28 1.37 15.77
N THR A 152 -3.17 1.56 16.48
CA THR A 152 -2.08 2.43 16.00
C THR A 152 -1.52 1.96 14.65
N VAL A 153 -1.63 2.81 13.64
CA VAL A 153 -1.10 2.57 12.29
C VAL A 153 0.15 3.40 12.06
N ARG A 154 1.24 2.73 11.72
CA ARG A 154 2.52 3.38 11.37
C ARG A 154 2.55 3.69 9.89
N LYS A 155 2.68 4.96 9.53
CA LYS A 155 2.64 5.41 8.13
C LYS A 155 3.91 6.15 7.75
N GLY A 156 4.27 6.03 6.48
CA GLY A 156 5.15 6.97 5.81
C GLY A 156 4.32 8.03 5.09
N VAL A 157 4.91 9.21 4.97
CA VAL A 157 4.48 10.28 4.07
C VAL A 157 5.47 10.29 2.91
N PHE A 158 4.95 10.24 1.69
CA PHE A 158 5.72 9.99 0.48
C PHE A 158 5.38 11.05 -0.57
N ASN A 159 6.34 11.32 -1.44
CA ASN A 159 6.09 12.00 -2.70
C ASN A 159 6.36 11.03 -3.86
N ALA A 160 5.45 11.01 -4.84
CA ALA A 160 5.66 10.34 -6.10
C ALA A 160 5.71 11.40 -7.20
N SER A 161 6.85 11.48 -7.87
CA SER A 161 6.98 12.32 -9.07
C SER A 161 6.74 11.43 -10.29
N ILE A 162 5.69 11.72 -11.06
CA ILE A 162 5.24 10.91 -12.20
C ILE A 162 5.52 11.65 -13.50
N ASP A 163 6.22 11.01 -14.43
CA ASP A 163 6.40 11.51 -15.78
C ASP A 163 5.04 11.55 -16.51
N MET A 164 4.72 12.69 -17.12
CA MET A 164 3.49 12.83 -17.92
C MET A 164 3.73 12.59 -19.42
N GLY A 165 4.98 12.29 -19.81
CA GLY A 165 5.38 11.92 -21.17
C GLY A 165 5.57 13.10 -22.14
N SER A 166 4.89 14.23 -21.92
CA SER A 166 5.04 15.44 -22.73
C SER A 166 6.07 16.40 -22.13
N GLY A 167 7.14 16.68 -22.87
CA GLY A 167 8.07 17.79 -22.58
C GLY A 167 8.85 17.71 -21.27
N GLY A 168 8.94 16.52 -20.65
CA GLY A 168 9.59 16.35 -19.34
C GLY A 168 8.76 16.86 -18.16
N LYS A 169 7.47 17.21 -18.37
CA LYS A 169 6.56 17.59 -17.29
C LYS A 169 6.36 16.41 -16.34
N ARG A 170 6.51 16.67 -15.04
CA ARG A 170 6.19 15.71 -13.98
C ARG A 170 5.14 16.28 -13.06
N GLU A 171 4.28 15.41 -12.56
CA GLU A 171 3.27 15.74 -11.54
C GLU A 171 3.73 15.13 -10.21
N ASN A 172 3.63 15.92 -9.13
CA ASN A 172 4.03 15.50 -7.79
C ASN A 172 2.80 15.12 -6.97
N ILE A 173 2.80 13.89 -6.46
CA ILE A 173 1.71 13.34 -5.66
C ILE A 173 2.21 13.17 -4.23
N LEU A 174 1.64 13.93 -3.29
CA LEU A 174 1.84 13.71 -1.86
C LEU A 174 0.85 12.64 -1.40
N TYR A 175 1.33 11.62 -0.70
CA TYR A 175 0.44 10.59 -0.17
C TYR A 175 0.99 9.95 1.10
N SER A 176 0.10 9.31 1.86
CA SER A 176 0.49 8.53 3.02
C SER A 176 0.14 7.06 2.85
N GLY A 177 0.85 6.20 3.57
CA GLY A 177 0.54 4.78 3.55
C GLY A 177 1.24 4.01 4.65
N LYS A 178 0.60 2.94 5.10
CA LYS A 178 1.16 2.04 6.11
C LYS A 178 2.52 1.48 5.71
N ILE A 179 3.48 1.51 6.63
CA ILE A 179 4.75 0.80 6.54
C ILE A 179 4.70 -0.37 7.51
N ASP A 180 5.03 -1.58 7.04
CA ASP A 180 5.00 -2.75 7.92
C ASP A 180 6.18 -2.74 8.91
N LEU A 181 7.40 -2.51 8.43
CA LEU A 181 8.59 -2.36 9.27
C LEU A 181 9.77 -1.71 8.51
N ILE A 182 10.83 -1.37 9.25
CA ILE A 182 12.11 -0.90 8.71
C ILE A 182 13.26 -1.83 9.13
N ASP A 183 14.34 -1.89 8.34
CA ASP A 183 15.58 -2.58 8.72
C ASP A 183 16.57 -1.66 9.45
N ASP A 184 17.75 -2.17 9.81
CA ASP A 184 18.78 -1.40 10.51
C ASP A 184 19.29 -0.19 9.72
N ASN A 185 19.15 -0.22 8.39
CA ASN A 185 19.53 0.86 7.49
C ASN A 185 18.35 1.78 7.17
N TYR A 186 17.29 1.75 7.98
CA TYR A 186 16.05 2.53 7.79
C TYR A 186 15.33 2.24 6.46
N ARG A 187 15.64 1.13 5.79
CA ARG A 187 14.95 0.77 4.54
C ARG A 187 13.61 0.13 4.87
N HIS A 188 12.58 0.54 4.16
CA HIS A 188 11.25 -0.04 4.33
C HIS A 188 11.24 -1.47 3.75
N ASN A 189 10.56 -2.36 4.47
CA ASN A 189 10.25 -3.69 3.97
C ASN A 189 8.78 -3.99 4.22
N ASP A 190 8.11 -4.52 3.19
CA ASP A 190 6.74 -4.96 3.29
C ASP A 190 6.68 -6.40 3.79
N VAL A 191 5.72 -6.71 4.64
CA VAL A 191 5.50 -8.07 5.14
C VAL A 191 4.26 -8.65 4.49
N LYS A 192 4.34 -9.91 4.03
CA LYS A 192 3.21 -10.62 3.42
C LYS A 192 3.18 -12.06 3.91
N VAL A 193 1.98 -12.61 4.04
CA VAL A 193 1.78 -14.02 4.37
C VAL A 193 0.96 -14.67 3.26
N VAL A 194 1.45 -15.78 2.72
CA VAL A 194 0.79 -16.51 1.63
C VAL A 194 0.70 -17.99 1.94
N ALA A 195 -0.36 -18.65 1.48
CA ALA A 195 -0.47 -20.10 1.57
C ALA A 195 0.56 -20.82 0.68
N GLY A 196 1.14 -20.14 -0.32
CA GLY A 196 2.16 -20.69 -1.20
C GLY A 196 2.68 -19.62 -2.16
N ALA A 197 3.92 -19.79 -2.62
CA ALA A 197 4.56 -18.94 -3.64
C ALA A 197 4.54 -19.61 -5.03
N GLY A 198 3.41 -20.22 -5.37
CA GLY A 198 3.19 -20.92 -6.64
C GLY A 198 2.55 -20.04 -7.72
N ILE A 199 1.94 -20.66 -8.73
CA ILE A 199 1.36 -19.97 -9.89
C ILE A 199 0.35 -18.88 -9.51
N VAL A 200 -0.56 -19.16 -8.56
CA VAL A 200 -1.56 -18.19 -8.08
C VAL A 200 -0.93 -16.95 -7.45
N PHE A 201 0.22 -17.11 -6.78
CA PHE A 201 0.95 -15.96 -6.24
C PHE A 201 1.47 -15.07 -7.39
N TRP A 202 2.13 -15.67 -8.38
CA TRP A 202 2.74 -14.94 -9.47
C TRP A 202 1.72 -14.31 -10.42
N GLU A 203 0.57 -14.92 -10.64
CA GLU A 203 -0.43 -14.41 -11.58
C GLU A 203 -1.46 -13.45 -10.98
N ALA A 204 -1.59 -13.38 -9.65
CA ALA A 204 -2.65 -12.59 -9.02
C ALA A 204 -2.16 -11.73 -7.84
N LYS A 205 -1.16 -12.17 -7.09
CA LYS A 205 -0.69 -11.44 -5.88
C LYS A 205 0.57 -10.62 -6.13
N SER A 206 1.42 -11.04 -7.06
CA SER A 206 2.71 -10.41 -7.33
C SER A 206 2.57 -8.95 -7.78
N ILE A 207 1.67 -8.64 -8.72
CA ILE A 207 1.41 -7.28 -9.22
C ILE A 207 0.87 -6.37 -8.10
N LEU A 208 -0.08 -6.89 -7.31
CA LEU A 208 -0.65 -6.21 -6.15
C LEU A 208 0.45 -5.86 -5.14
N PHE A 209 1.27 -6.86 -4.79
CA PHE A 209 2.32 -6.71 -3.80
C PHE A 209 3.44 -5.79 -4.30
N TYR A 210 3.80 -5.88 -5.58
CA TYR A 210 4.79 -4.99 -6.18
C TYR A 210 4.37 -3.54 -6.07
N TRP A 211 3.19 -3.17 -6.57
CA TRP A 211 2.75 -1.78 -6.57
C TRP A 211 2.51 -1.26 -5.15
N GLN A 212 2.02 -2.10 -4.23
CA GLN A 212 1.89 -1.74 -2.82
C GLN A 212 3.25 -1.39 -2.19
N SER A 213 4.27 -2.20 -2.44
CA SER A 213 5.60 -2.02 -1.89
C SER A 213 6.37 -0.90 -2.60
N PHE A 214 6.20 -0.74 -3.91
CA PHE A 214 6.81 0.33 -4.71
C PHE A 214 6.38 1.71 -4.22
N PHE A 215 5.07 1.95 -4.08
CA PHE A 215 4.56 3.18 -3.47
C PHE A 215 4.80 3.23 -1.94
N GLY A 216 5.25 2.16 -1.31
CA GLY A 216 5.74 2.20 0.07
C GLY A 216 7.21 2.62 0.20
N ASN A 217 7.87 2.92 -0.93
CA ASN A 217 9.33 3.02 -1.02
C ASN A 217 10.05 1.80 -0.41
N SER A 218 9.40 0.63 -0.43
CA SER A 218 9.93 -0.61 0.13
C SER A 218 10.93 -1.22 -0.84
N THR A 219 12.06 -1.69 -0.33
CA THR A 219 13.10 -2.30 -1.17
C THR A 219 12.88 -3.80 -1.35
N HIS A 220 12.22 -4.43 -0.37
CA HIS A 220 11.98 -5.86 -0.33
C HIS A 220 10.60 -6.20 0.23
N ILE A 221 10.16 -7.40 -0.11
CA ILE A 221 9.07 -8.11 0.55
C ILE A 221 9.65 -9.24 1.40
N LEU A 222 9.23 -9.30 2.66
CA LEU A 222 9.44 -10.40 3.60
C LEU A 222 8.19 -11.29 3.58
N LEU A 223 8.32 -12.44 2.91
CA LEU A 223 7.23 -13.36 2.65
C LEU A 223 7.26 -14.52 3.64
N GLY A 224 6.21 -14.65 4.46
CA GLY A 224 5.91 -15.84 5.25
C GLY A 224 5.06 -16.82 4.44
N ILE A 225 5.59 -18.01 4.17
CA ILE A 225 4.86 -19.09 3.49
C ILE A 225 4.28 -20.01 4.55
N ARG A 226 2.94 -20.07 4.59
CA ARG A 226 2.19 -20.84 5.59
C ARG A 226 1.53 -22.08 5.02
N THR A 227 1.24 -23.02 5.91
CA THR A 227 0.27 -24.09 5.68
C THR A 227 -1.17 -23.56 5.74
N GLY A 228 -2.09 -24.31 5.15
CA GLY A 228 -3.54 -24.16 5.29
C GLY A 228 -4.09 -24.97 6.46
N ASN A 229 -5.42 -25.11 6.49
CA ASN A 229 -6.12 -25.94 7.48
C ASN A 229 -5.87 -27.42 7.19
N TYR A 230 -5.72 -28.23 8.23
CA TYR A 230 -5.89 -29.68 8.11
C TYR A 230 -7.39 -30.00 7.95
N PRO A 231 -7.78 -30.98 7.12
CA PRO A 231 -6.96 -31.77 6.20
C PRO A 231 -6.89 -31.16 4.78
N LYS A 232 -7.21 -29.89 4.57
CA LYS A 232 -7.30 -29.28 3.23
C LYS A 232 -5.95 -29.03 2.56
N ASP A 233 -4.87 -28.94 3.33
CA ASP A 233 -3.51 -28.73 2.83
C ASP A 233 -2.68 -30.02 2.93
N ARG A 234 -2.27 -30.58 1.78
CA ARG A 234 -1.44 -31.80 1.71
C ARG A 234 -0.12 -31.71 2.50
N ARG A 235 0.40 -30.51 2.78
CA ARG A 235 1.61 -30.35 3.61
C ARG A 235 1.39 -30.74 5.07
N THR A 236 0.13 -30.71 5.53
CA THR A 236 -0.27 -31.09 6.88
C THR A 236 -0.49 -32.60 7.02
N TRP A 237 -0.41 -33.37 5.92
CA TRP A 237 -0.60 -34.83 5.93
C TRP A 237 0.72 -35.57 6.16
N PRO A 238 0.66 -36.84 6.62
CA PRO A 238 1.83 -37.73 6.60
C PRO A 238 2.42 -37.87 5.19
N PRO A 239 3.76 -38.01 5.05
CA PRO A 239 4.75 -38.06 6.13
C PRO A 239 5.25 -36.68 6.59
N LYS A 240 4.86 -35.58 5.93
CA LYS A 240 5.39 -34.24 6.25
C LYS A 240 4.87 -33.70 7.57
N SER A 241 3.58 -33.89 7.84
CA SER A 241 2.90 -33.53 9.08
C SER A 241 3.22 -32.12 9.58
N LEU A 242 3.31 -31.15 8.67
CA LEU A 242 3.58 -29.76 9.06
C LEU A 242 2.37 -29.23 9.87
N PRO A 243 2.58 -28.44 10.94
CA PRO A 243 1.49 -27.86 11.69
C PRO A 243 0.56 -27.04 10.78
N PRO A 244 -0.77 -27.12 10.95
CA PRO A 244 -1.71 -26.29 10.20
C PRO A 244 -1.52 -24.81 10.56
N LEU A 245 -1.94 -23.92 9.65
CA LEU A 245 -1.93 -22.46 9.82
C LEU A 245 -0.62 -21.88 10.38
N SER A 246 0.51 -22.46 9.99
CA SER A 246 1.82 -22.07 10.52
C SER A 246 2.76 -21.67 9.39
N VAL A 247 3.58 -20.63 9.62
CA VAL A 247 4.69 -20.31 8.71
C VAL A 247 5.74 -21.40 8.86
N PHE A 248 6.10 -22.04 7.76
CA PHE A 248 7.12 -23.09 7.73
C PHE A 248 8.34 -22.70 6.88
N LYS A 249 8.22 -21.63 6.10
CA LYS A 249 9.29 -21.11 5.25
C LYS A 249 9.15 -19.61 5.12
N VAL A 250 10.27 -18.90 5.12
CA VAL A 250 10.33 -17.47 4.81
C VAL A 250 11.13 -17.22 3.54
N GLN A 251 10.87 -16.09 2.90
CA GLN A 251 11.60 -15.65 1.72
C GLN A 251 11.72 -14.13 1.72
N LYS A 252 12.93 -13.62 1.52
CA LYS A 252 13.17 -12.21 1.19
C LYS A 252 13.27 -12.07 -0.32
N MET A 253 12.51 -11.14 -0.89
CA MET A 253 12.49 -10.89 -2.33
C MET A 253 12.63 -9.39 -2.58
N SER A 254 13.63 -8.99 -3.37
CA SER A 254 13.73 -7.60 -3.81
C SER A 254 12.60 -7.24 -4.78
N LEU A 255 12.22 -5.96 -4.84
CA LEU A 255 11.19 -5.52 -5.78
C LEU A 255 11.57 -5.77 -7.23
N THR A 256 12.84 -5.64 -7.60
CA THR A 256 13.31 -6.00 -8.96
C THR A 256 13.05 -7.46 -9.29
N LYS A 257 13.29 -8.37 -8.35
CA LYS A 257 13.04 -9.80 -8.55
C LYS A 257 11.54 -10.09 -8.63
N LEU A 258 10.74 -9.44 -7.79
CA LEU A 258 9.29 -9.56 -7.83
C LEU A 258 8.72 -9.06 -9.15
N TYR A 259 9.17 -7.89 -9.62
CA TYR A 259 8.76 -7.31 -10.90
C TYR A 259 9.03 -8.25 -12.06
N LYS A 260 10.29 -8.69 -12.23
CA LYS A 260 10.69 -9.60 -13.31
C LYS A 260 9.95 -10.92 -13.25
N GLY A 261 9.75 -11.45 -12.04
CA GLY A 261 8.98 -12.67 -11.83
C GLY A 261 7.49 -12.52 -12.18
N ALA A 262 6.88 -11.41 -11.80
CA ALA A 262 5.49 -11.08 -12.13
C ALA A 262 5.31 -10.91 -13.65
N GLU A 263 6.16 -10.09 -14.27
CA GLU A 263 6.15 -9.82 -15.72
C GLU A 263 6.29 -11.12 -16.53
N ALA A 264 7.22 -12.00 -16.17
CA ALA A 264 7.44 -13.27 -16.88
C ALA A 264 6.26 -14.25 -16.78
N HIS A 265 5.42 -14.15 -15.75
CA HIS A 265 4.21 -14.97 -15.62
C HIS A 265 3.00 -14.31 -16.27
N LEU A 266 2.83 -12.99 -16.09
CA LEU A 266 1.70 -12.23 -16.64
C LEU A 266 1.76 -12.08 -18.15
N SER A 267 2.95 -12.06 -18.76
CA SER A 267 3.12 -12.02 -20.22
C SER A 267 2.52 -13.25 -20.92
N LYS A 268 2.36 -14.36 -20.21
CA LYS A 268 1.69 -15.58 -20.70
C LYS A 268 0.16 -15.49 -20.62
N LEU A 269 -0.36 -14.44 -20.00
CA LEU A 269 -1.78 -14.23 -19.69
C LEU A 269 -2.18 -12.80 -20.13
N PRO A 270 -2.21 -12.52 -21.44
CA PRO A 270 -2.41 -11.16 -21.96
C PRO A 270 -3.78 -10.56 -21.59
N TYR A 271 -4.75 -11.40 -21.21
CA TYR A 271 -6.07 -10.96 -20.73
C TYR A 271 -6.05 -10.47 -19.27
N LYS A 272 -4.96 -10.69 -18.52
CA LYS A 272 -4.75 -10.12 -17.19
C LYS A 272 -4.02 -8.80 -17.30
N LYS A 273 -4.19 -7.96 -16.28
CA LYS A 273 -3.44 -6.71 -16.13
C LYS A 273 -1.94 -6.97 -16.11
N GLN A 274 -1.19 -6.24 -16.92
CA GLN A 274 0.26 -6.36 -17.03
C GLN A 274 0.96 -5.42 -16.05
N MET A 275 2.23 -5.71 -15.75
CA MET A 275 3.04 -4.85 -14.87
C MET A 275 3.21 -3.44 -15.42
N ASN A 276 3.40 -3.32 -16.73
CA ASN A 276 3.67 -2.06 -17.42
C ASN A 276 2.43 -1.15 -17.52
N ASP A 277 1.22 -1.72 -17.46
CA ASP A 277 -0.04 -0.96 -17.53
C ASP A 277 -0.17 0.02 -16.36
N GLY A 278 0.34 -0.34 -15.17
CA GLY A 278 0.07 0.41 -13.95
C GLY A 278 0.55 1.86 -13.97
N TYR A 279 1.64 2.16 -14.70
CA TYR A 279 2.06 3.55 -14.91
C TYR A 279 1.12 4.29 -15.86
N GLU A 280 0.75 3.67 -17.00
CA GLU A 280 -0.12 4.31 -17.98
C GLU A 280 -1.52 4.55 -17.41
N ASP A 281 -2.00 3.66 -16.55
CA ASP A 281 -3.28 3.82 -15.86
C ASP A 281 -3.28 5.01 -14.91
N ILE A 282 -2.22 5.17 -14.11
CA ILE A 282 -2.09 6.33 -13.22
C ILE A 282 -1.97 7.59 -14.07
N ARG A 283 -1.05 7.61 -15.04
CA ARG A 283 -0.82 8.78 -15.91
C ARG A 283 -2.09 9.19 -16.64
N GLY A 284 -2.81 8.23 -17.23
CA GLY A 284 -4.08 8.45 -17.91
C GLY A 284 -5.13 9.01 -16.96
N PHE A 285 -5.26 8.44 -15.76
CA PHE A 285 -6.22 8.92 -14.77
C PHE A 285 -5.92 10.38 -14.32
N LEU A 286 -4.66 10.72 -14.05
CA LEU A 286 -4.27 12.09 -13.71
C LEU A 286 -4.56 13.07 -14.84
N SER A 287 -4.31 12.69 -16.10
CA SER A 287 -4.65 13.51 -17.27
C SER A 287 -6.15 13.78 -17.36
N ILE A 288 -6.97 12.75 -17.21
CA ILE A 288 -8.44 12.89 -17.22
C ILE A 288 -8.90 13.82 -16.09
N ILE A 289 -8.30 13.72 -14.89
CA ILE A 289 -8.60 14.66 -13.81
C ILE A 289 -8.26 16.10 -14.21
N ARG A 290 -7.07 16.35 -14.79
CA ARG A 290 -6.67 17.70 -15.23
C ARG A 290 -7.60 18.26 -16.32
N GLU A 291 -8.19 17.41 -17.15
CA GLU A 291 -9.14 17.81 -18.18
C GLU A 291 -10.49 18.27 -17.61
N HIS A 292 -10.90 17.75 -16.44
CA HIS A 292 -12.23 17.98 -15.86
C HIS A 292 -12.22 18.91 -14.64
N VAL A 293 -11.21 18.76 -13.77
CA VAL A 293 -11.11 19.46 -12.48
C VAL A 293 -10.18 20.67 -12.63
N LYS A 294 -10.75 21.82 -13.01
CA LYS A 294 -9.98 22.99 -13.47
C LYS A 294 -9.89 24.08 -12.42
N ASN A 295 -10.97 24.33 -11.70
CA ASN A 295 -11.10 25.47 -10.80
C ASN A 295 -11.05 25.04 -9.34
N ASP A 296 -10.57 25.94 -8.49
CA ASP A 296 -10.66 25.71 -7.05
C ASP A 296 -12.13 25.68 -6.62
N GLY A 297 -12.45 24.73 -5.75
CA GLY A 297 -13.81 24.41 -5.35
C GLY A 297 -14.49 23.35 -6.22
N ASP A 298 -13.90 22.91 -7.33
CA ASP A 298 -14.48 21.83 -8.15
C ASP A 298 -14.56 20.51 -7.36
N GLY A 299 -15.73 19.87 -7.38
CA GLY A 299 -16.02 18.57 -6.78
C GLY A 299 -16.60 17.57 -7.77
N PHE A 300 -15.92 16.42 -7.94
CA PHE A 300 -16.27 15.40 -8.91
C PHE A 300 -16.21 13.98 -8.33
N VAL A 301 -17.03 13.11 -8.88
CA VAL A 301 -16.99 11.66 -8.66
C VAL A 301 -16.56 10.98 -9.95
N PHE A 302 -15.48 10.22 -9.86
CA PHE A 302 -14.96 9.38 -10.93
C PHE A 302 -15.28 7.93 -10.59
N SER A 303 -16.00 7.23 -11.46
CA SER A 303 -16.33 5.84 -11.26
C SER A 303 -15.99 4.97 -12.46
N ARG A 304 -15.67 3.70 -12.21
CA ARG A 304 -15.53 2.68 -13.24
C ARG A 304 -16.03 1.34 -12.73
N ASN A 305 -16.54 0.53 -13.65
CA ASN A 305 -16.97 -0.84 -13.38
C ASN A 305 -15.78 -1.81 -13.36
N GLU A 306 -16.00 -3.00 -12.80
CA GLU A 306 -15.03 -4.10 -12.87
C GLU A 306 -14.71 -4.45 -14.33
N GLY A 307 -13.45 -4.76 -14.61
CA GLY A 307 -12.95 -5.10 -15.95
C GLY A 307 -12.23 -3.96 -16.68
N GLY A 308 -12.22 -2.74 -16.11
CA GLY A 308 -11.38 -1.65 -16.61
C GLY A 308 -12.01 -0.86 -17.75
N GLY A 309 -13.34 -0.73 -17.75
CA GLY A 309 -14.05 0.14 -18.67
C GLY A 309 -13.72 1.63 -18.50
N GLU A 310 -14.30 2.46 -19.37
CA GLU A 310 -14.12 3.91 -19.34
C GLU A 310 -14.55 4.52 -18.00
N TRP A 311 -13.89 5.61 -17.61
CA TRP A 311 -14.27 6.37 -16.44
C TRP A 311 -15.57 7.14 -16.70
N THR A 312 -16.57 6.92 -15.87
CA THR A 312 -17.74 7.78 -15.76
C THR A 312 -17.40 8.94 -14.83
N ILE A 313 -17.59 10.16 -15.30
CA ILE A 313 -17.20 11.38 -14.58
C ILE A 313 -18.44 12.23 -14.38
N ARG A 314 -18.78 12.52 -13.13
CA ARG A 314 -19.89 13.42 -12.80
C ARG A 314 -19.42 14.52 -11.86
N ARG A 315 -19.85 15.75 -12.14
CA ARG A 315 -19.76 16.83 -11.16
C ARG A 315 -20.81 16.58 -10.09
N ASP A 316 -20.41 16.54 -8.84
CA ASP A 316 -21.29 16.11 -7.74
C ASP A 316 -20.78 16.71 -6.42
N GLU A 317 -21.07 17.99 -6.23
CA GLU A 317 -20.62 18.76 -5.06
C GLU A 317 -21.22 18.25 -3.74
N GLU A 318 -22.43 17.66 -3.81
CA GLU A 318 -23.11 17.08 -2.65
C GLU A 318 -22.39 15.81 -2.19
N ALA A 319 -22.09 14.88 -3.11
CA ALA A 319 -21.38 13.65 -2.76
C ALA A 319 -20.00 13.93 -2.14
N VAL A 320 -19.29 14.96 -2.62
CA VAL A 320 -17.94 15.29 -2.11
C VAL A 320 -17.94 16.29 -0.95
N ALA A 321 -19.08 16.76 -0.48
CA ALA A 321 -19.17 17.87 0.47
C ALA A 321 -18.40 17.61 1.78
N ASP A 322 -18.57 16.43 2.37
CA ASP A 322 -17.88 16.05 3.61
C ASP A 322 -16.37 15.98 3.43
N PHE A 323 -15.91 15.45 2.29
CA PHE A 323 -14.49 15.41 1.97
C PHE A 323 -13.91 16.80 1.77
N LYS A 324 -14.63 17.67 1.04
CA LYS A 324 -14.26 19.08 0.83
C LYS A 324 -14.16 19.84 2.15
N ASN A 325 -15.10 19.62 3.07
CA ASN A 325 -15.08 20.21 4.40
C ASN A 325 -13.88 19.74 5.24
N GLU A 326 -13.53 18.46 5.16
CA GLU A 326 -12.37 17.91 5.86
C GLU A 326 -11.06 18.54 5.33
N ILE A 327 -10.92 18.72 4.02
CA ILE A 327 -9.77 19.40 3.42
C ILE A 327 -9.69 20.85 3.92
N PHE A 328 -10.80 21.58 3.85
CA PHE A 328 -10.86 23.00 4.25
C PHE A 328 -10.43 23.24 5.70
N ARG A 329 -10.76 22.31 6.62
CA ARG A 329 -10.42 22.44 8.05
C ARG A 329 -8.95 22.21 8.38
N ASN A 330 -8.22 21.51 7.50
CA ASN A 330 -6.89 21.00 7.81
C ASN A 330 -5.79 21.60 6.94
N ILE A 331 -6.11 22.05 5.73
CA ILE A 331 -5.10 22.60 4.82
C ILE A 331 -4.81 24.06 5.16
N PRO A 332 -3.52 24.45 5.35
CA PRO A 332 -3.15 25.84 5.53
C PRO A 332 -3.56 26.68 4.30
N ILE A 333 -4.20 27.83 4.55
CA ILE A 333 -4.63 28.79 3.54
C ILE A 333 -3.44 29.59 3.02
#